data_AF-A0A292YZF0-F1
#
_entry.id   AF-A0A292YZF0-F1
#
_cell.length_a   1.000
_cell.length_b   1.000
_cell.length_c   1.000
_cell.angle_alpha   90.00
_cell.angle_beta   90.00
_cell.angle_gamma   90.00
#
_symmetry.space_group_name_H-M   'P 1'
#
loop_
_entity.id
_entity.type
_entity.pdbx_description
1 polymer ?
#
loop_
_entity_poly.entity_id
_entity_poly.type
_entity_poly.pdbx_seq_one_letter_code
_entity_poly.pdbx_strand_id
1 'polypeptide(L)' 'MVHGQGTSEDVETMLDICDNILGRSFCPLGDGATSPITSGIKYFRQEFLDLIAEQPAVPRPEQLVGMTA' A
#
# COMPACT_ATOMS: atom_id res chain seq x y z
N MET A 1 5.77 0.14 3.54
CA MET A 1 6.50 -1.13 3.72
C MET A 1 7.92 -0.91 4.20
N VAL A 2 8.76 -0.16 3.47
CA VAL A 2 10.17 0.10 3.84
C VAL A 2 10.40 0.72 5.23
N HIS A 3 9.38 1.37 5.80
CA HIS A 3 9.40 1.89 7.17
C HIS A 3 8.96 0.89 8.24
N GLY A 4 8.71 -0.38 7.89
CA GLY A 4 8.29 -1.41 8.84
C GLY A 4 6.88 -1.24 9.39
N GLN A 5 5.99 -0.60 8.63
CA GLN A 5 4.60 -0.30 9.03
C GLN A 5 3.55 -0.68 7.97
N GLY A 6 3.94 -1.40 6.92
CA GLY A 6 3.03 -1.78 5.85
C GLY A 6 2.30 -3.08 6.13
N THR A 7 1.06 -3.17 5.66
CA THR A 7 0.19 -4.34 5.79
C THR A 7 -0.24 -4.86 4.43
N SER A 8 -0.74 -6.09 4.38
CA SER A 8 -1.32 -6.66 3.16
C SER A 8 -2.48 -5.81 2.63
N GLU A 9 -3.28 -5.23 3.51
CA GLU A 9 -4.39 -4.34 3.17
C GLU A 9 -3.92 -3.03 2.52
N ASP A 10 -2.72 -2.54 2.85
CA ASP A 10 -2.16 -1.34 2.21
C ASP A 10 -1.89 -1.56 0.72
N VAL A 11 -1.56 -2.79 0.29
CA VAL A 11 -1.38 -3.11 -1.14
C VAL A 11 -2.70 -2.94 -1.89
N GLU A 12 -3.79 -3.46 -1.33
CA GLU A 12 -5.12 -3.31 -1.95
C GLU A 12 -5.58 -1.86 -1.93
N THR A 13 -5.34 -1.15 -0.82
CA THR A 13 -5.65 0.28 -0.69
C THR A 13 -4.90 1.12 -1.73
N MET A 14 -3.62 0.82 -1.97
CA MET A 14 -2.84 1.48 -3.02
C MET A 14 -3.43 1.24 -4.43
N LEU A 15 -3.91 0.03 -4.72
CA LEU A 15 -4.57 -0.28 -6.00
C LEU A 15 -5.91 0.46 -6.15
N ASP A 16 -6.72 0.47 -5.10
CA ASP A 16 -8.00 1.20 -5.08
C ASP A 16 -7.81 2.71 -5.28
N ILE A 17 -6.83 3.31 -4.60
CA ILE A 17 -6.47 4.73 -4.81
C ILE A 17 -6.03 4.97 -6.26
N CYS A 18 -5.24 4.08 -6.85
CA CYS A 18 -4.81 4.23 -8.24
C CYS A 18 -5.99 4.18 -9.22
N ASP A 19 -6.97 3.30 -9.00
CA ASP A 19 -8.19 3.21 -9.84
C ASP A 19 -9.06 4.48 -9.74
N ASN A 20 -9.06 5.12 -8.59
CA ASN A 20 -9.74 6.40 -8.38
C ASN A 20 -9.01 7.61 -9.00
N ILE A 21 -7.74 7.47 -9.41
CA ILE A 21 -6.93 8.54 -10.02
C ILE A 21 -6.80 8.38 -11.53
N LEU A 22 -6.54 7.16 -12.00
CA LEU A 22 -6.23 6.85 -13.40
C LEU A 22 -7.39 7.21 -14.33
N GLY A 23 -7.12 8.07 -15.32
CA GLY A 23 -8.11 8.58 -16.27
C GLY A 23 -9.14 9.54 -15.67
N ARG A 24 -8.99 9.89 -14.38
CA ARG A 24 -9.90 10.77 -13.62
C ARG A 24 -9.24 12.08 -13.18
N SER A 25 -7.95 12.25 -13.48
CA SER A 25 -7.19 13.46 -13.21
C SER A 25 -7.15 14.38 -14.44
N PHE A 26 -7.26 15.70 -14.23
CA PHE A 26 -7.15 16.67 -15.33
C PHE A 26 -5.74 16.74 -15.92
N CYS A 27 -4.72 16.66 -15.05
CA CYS A 27 -3.32 16.68 -15.47
C CYS A 27 -2.84 15.24 -15.75
N PRO A 28 -2.13 14.97 -16.87
CA PRO A 28 -1.53 13.66 -17.17
C PRO A 28 -0.55 13.16 -16.12
N LEU A 29 -0.10 14.02 -15.21
CA LEU A 29 0.70 13.63 -14.04
C LEU A 29 -0.02 12.58 -13.19
N GLY A 30 -1.35 12.61 -13.09
CA GLY A 30 -2.13 11.61 -12.33
C GLY A 30 -1.97 10.21 -12.90
N ASP A 31 -2.15 10.07 -14.22
CA ASP A 31 -1.95 8.80 -14.94
C ASP A 31 -0.48 8.36 -14.88
N GLY A 32 0.45 9.32 -14.99
CA GLY A 32 1.88 9.07 -14.83
C GLY A 32 2.28 8.57 -13.43
N ALA A 33 1.59 9.03 -12.37
CA ALA A 33 1.87 8.62 -10.99
C ALA A 33 1.28 7.23 -10.65
N THR A 34 0.14 6.86 -11.22
CA THR A 34 -0.53 5.57 -10.96
C THR A 34 0.10 4.41 -11.74
N SER A 35 0.60 4.68 -12.94
CA SER A 35 1.21 3.67 -13.82
C SER A 35 2.35 2.87 -13.17
N PRO A 36 3.37 3.48 -12.51
CA PRO A 36 4.44 2.72 -11.86
C PRO A 36 3.95 1.92 -10.64
N ILE A 37 2.94 2.39 -9.91
CA ILE A 37 2.41 1.68 -8.74
C ILE A 37 1.64 0.43 -9.17
N THR A 38 0.69 0.59 -10.10
CA THR A 38 -0.14 -0.52 -10.59
C THR A 38 0.69 -1.59 -11.30
N SER A 39 1.63 -1.19 -12.15
CA SER A 39 2.56 -2.13 -12.80
C SER A 39 3.54 -2.76 -11.81
N GLY A 40 4.07 -1.97 -10.87
CA GLY A 40 4.92 -2.46 -9.78
C GLY A 40 4.25 -3.59 -9.00
N ILE A 41 3.01 -3.39 -8.56
CA ILE A 41 2.25 -4.43 -7.85
C ILE A 41 1.93 -5.60 -8.80
N LYS A 42 1.53 -5.35 -10.05
CA LYS A 42 1.20 -6.42 -11.01
C LYS A 42 2.35 -7.40 -11.24
N TYR A 43 3.57 -6.89 -11.40
CA TYR A 43 4.73 -7.72 -11.73
C TYR A 43 5.57 -8.14 -10.52
N PHE A 44 5.52 -7.37 -9.43
CA PHE A 44 6.38 -7.55 -8.26
C PHE A 44 5.60 -7.63 -6.94
N ARG A 45 4.31 -7.99 -6.95
CA ARG A 45 3.48 -8.10 -5.72
C ARG A 45 4.19 -8.85 -4.59
N GLN A 46 4.92 -9.92 -4.92
CA GLN A 46 5.59 -10.73 -3.90
C GLN A 46 6.63 -9.91 -3.12
N GLU A 47 7.37 -9.01 -3.77
CA GLU A 47 8.36 -8.16 -3.09
C GLU A 47 7.71 -7.22 -2.06
N PHE A 48 6.49 -6.75 -2.34
CA PHE A 48 5.71 -5.99 -1.36
C PHE A 48 5.33 -6.87 -0.16
N LEU A 49 4.83 -8.08 -0.41
CA LEU A 49 4.45 -9.01 0.65
C LEU A 49 5.65 -9.47 1.49
N ASP A 50 6.81 -9.68 0.87
CA ASP A 50 8.05 -10.04 1.57
C ASP A 50 8.50 -8.92 2.49
N LEU A 51 8.47 -7.67 2.02
CA LEU A 51 8.72 -6.48 2.85
C LEU A 51 7.67 -6.26 3.94
N ILE A 52 6.50 -6.91 3.88
CA ILE A 52 5.52 -6.97 4.98
C ILE A 52 5.89 -8.06 5.98
N ALA A 53 6.26 -9.23 5.48
CA ALA A 53 6.63 -10.36 6.33
C ALA A 53 7.91 -10.11 7.14
N GLU A 54 8.86 -9.35 6.60
CA GLU A 54 10.11 -8.99 7.26
C GLU A 54 9.97 -7.87 8.31
N GLN A 55 8.78 -7.29 8.48
CA GLN A 55 8.60 -6.17 9.40
C GLN A 55 8.73 -6.60 10.87
N PRO A 56 9.34 -5.77 11.72
CA PRO A 56 9.25 -5.98 13.16
C PRO A 56 7.79 -5.94 13.58
N ALA A 57 7.39 -6.83 14.50
CA ALA A 57 6.03 -6.85 15.04
C ALA A 57 5.79 -5.57 15.88
N VAL A 58 5.33 -4.51 15.24
CA VAL A 58 4.97 -3.24 15.88
C VAL A 58 3.45 -3.20 16.04
N PRO A 59 2.92 -3.21 17.28
CA PRO A 59 1.48 -3.05 17.51
C PRO A 59 1.03 -1.66 17.05
N ARG A 60 -0.02 -1.60 16.23
CA ARG A 60 -0.59 -0.32 15.80
C ARG A 60 -1.41 0.33 16.92
N PRO A 61 -1.55 1.67 16.92
CA PRO A 61 -2.36 2.38 17.92
C PRO A 61 -3.77 1.80 18.08
N GLU A 62 -4.46 1.48 16.99
CA GLU A 62 -5.78 0.85 16.98
C GLU A 62 -5.79 -0.57 17.57
N GLN A 63 -4.67 -1.32 17.48
CA GLN A 63 -4.52 -2.64 18.07
C GLN A 63 -4.23 -2.56 19.57
N LEU A 64 -3.59 -1.48 20.03
CA LEU A 64 -3.33 -1.21 21.44
C LEU A 64 -4.61 -0.81 22.19
N VAL A 65 -5.54 -0.12 21.51
CA VAL A 65 -6.85 0.27 22.08
C VAL A 65 -7.70 -0.95 22.48
N GLY A 66 -7.53 -2.10 21.84
CA GLY A 66 -8.24 -3.34 22.18
C GLY A 66 -7.58 -4.21 23.26
N MET A 67 -6.37 -3.88 23.71
CA MET A 67 -5.59 -4.68 24.68
C MET A 67 -5.68 -4.15 26.12
N THR A 68 -6.34 -3.02 26.33
CA THR A 68 -6.53 -2.35 27.63
C THR A 68 -7.95 -2.48 28.19
N ALA A 69 -8.77 -3.36 27.61
CA ALA A 69 -10.12 -3.70 28.06
C ALA A 69 -10.15 -5.02 28.82
#